data_AF-T1EIQ4-F1
#
_entry.id   AF-T1EIQ4-F1
#
_cell.length_a   1.000
_cell.length_b   1.000
_cell.length_c   1.000
_cell.angle_alpha   90.00
_cell.angle_beta   90.00
_cell.angle_gamma   90.00
#
_symmetry.space_group_name_H-M   'P 1'
#
loop_
_entity.id
_entity.type
_entity.pdbx_description
1 polymer ?
#
loop_
_entity_poly.entity_id
_entity_poly.type
_entity_poly.pdbx_seq_one_letter_code
_entity_poly.pdbx_strand_id
1 'polypeptide(L)' 'PYAKTLYPYEGVNDDELSFLDNEIVYLTKHYSGGWSLGEIDGKSGLFPTSYVEIIV' A
#
# COMPACT_ATOMS: atom_id res chain seq x y z
N PRO A 1 1.23 2.38 -12.09
CA PRO A 1 0.95 3.45 -11.11
C PRO A 1 1.65 3.09 -9.80
N TYR A 2 2.27 4.05 -9.13
CA TYR A 2 2.91 3.82 -7.84
C TYR A 2 2.32 4.80 -6.83
N ALA A 3 2.49 4.49 -5.55
CA ALA A 3 2.14 5.39 -4.48
C ALA A 3 3.35 5.56 -3.58
N LYS A 4 3.44 6.73 -2.95
CA LYS A 4 4.39 6.96 -1.89
C LYS A 4 3.67 6.81 -0.55
N THR A 5 4.21 6.01 0.34
CA THR A 5 3.65 5.85 1.69
C THR A 5 3.86 7.14 2.48
N LEU A 6 2.80 7.62 3.12
CA LEU A 6 2.82 8.84 3.93
C LEU A 6 3.08 8.53 5.41
N TYR A 7 2.60 7.38 5.86
CA TYR A 7 2.68 6.93 7.25
C TYR A 7 3.04 5.44 7.30
N PRO A 8 3.73 4.98 8.36
CA PRO A 8 3.95 3.57 8.55
C PRO A 8 2.61 2.86 8.77
N TYR A 9 2.48 1.66 8.19
CA TYR A 9 1.34 0.77 8.35
C TYR A 9 1.87 -0.63 8.69
N GLU A 10 1.32 -1.22 9.75
CA GLU A 10 1.59 -2.60 10.12
C GLU A 10 0.35 -3.42 9.77
N GLY A 11 0.48 -4.31 8.78
CA GLY A 11 -0.56 -5.22 8.36
C GLY A 11 -0.94 -6.17 9.49
N VAL A 12 -2.24 -6.28 9.76
CA VAL A 12 -2.76 -7.10 10.85
C VAL A 12 -2.97 -8.55 10.41
N ASN A 13 -3.27 -8.75 9.13
CA ASN A 13 -3.52 -10.05 8.51
C ASN A 13 -2.40 -10.41 7.50
N ASP A 14 -2.20 -11.70 7.21
CA ASP A 14 -1.22 -12.17 6.21
C ASP A 14 -1.47 -11.60 4.79
N ASP A 15 -2.71 -11.22 4.49
CA ASP A 15 -3.08 -10.59 3.21
C ASP A 15 -2.78 -9.09 3.16
N GLU A 16 -2.33 -8.48 4.27
CA GLU A 16 -2.05 -7.04 4.37
C GLU A 16 -0.56 -6.74 4.20
N LEU A 17 -0.26 -5.59 3.57
CA LEU A 17 1.11 -5.17 3.32
C LEU A 17 1.59 -4.21 4.40
N SER A 18 2.61 -4.60 5.15
CA SER A 18 3.30 -3.70 6.08
C SER A 18 4.36 -2.86 5.36
N PHE A 19 4.47 -1.58 5.72
CA PHE A 19 5.45 -0.63 5.19
C PHE A 19 5.72 0.51 6.17
N LEU A 20 6.83 1.22 5.97
CA LEU A 20 7.20 2.45 6.65
C LEU A 20 6.74 3.68 5.85
N ASP A 21 6.91 4.88 6.41
CA ASP A 21 6.71 6.11 5.64
C ASP A 21 7.83 6.32 4.61
N ASN A 22 7.53 7.10 3.57
CA ASN A 22 8.43 7.45 2.47
C ASN A 22 8.90 6.28 1.58
N GLU A 23 8.24 5.12 1.65
CA GLU A 23 8.46 3.99 0.75
C GLU A 23 7.64 4.11 -0.54
N ILE A 24 8.09 3.44 -1.59
CA ILE A 24 7.36 3.38 -2.87
C ILE A 24 6.68 2.03 -2.99
N VAL A 25 5.35 2.06 -3.06
CA VAL A 25 4.52 0.87 -3.31
C VAL A 25 4.00 0.88 -4.74
N TYR A 26 4.15 -0.25 -5.42
CA TYR A 26 3.59 -0.42 -6.75
C TYR A 26 2.11 -0.81 -6.62
N LEU A 27 1.22 0.03 -7.15
CA LEU A 27 -0.21 -0.22 -7.07
C LEU A 27 -0.63 -1.24 -8.13
N THR A 28 -1.19 -2.36 -7.68
CA THR A 28 -1.68 -3.44 -8.52
C THR A 28 -3.18 -3.31 -8.76
N LYS A 29 -3.96 -2.98 -7.72
CA LYS A 29 -5.42 -2.87 -7.81
C LYS A 29 -5.99 -1.93 -6.76
N HIS A 30 -7.01 -1.16 -7.11
CA HIS A 30 -7.76 -0.33 -6.16
C HIS A 30 -9.14 -0.95 -5.88
N TYR A 31 -9.57 -0.92 -4.62
CA TYR A 31 -10.87 -1.42 -4.18
C TYR A 31 -11.73 -0.28 -3.66
N SER A 32 -13.03 -0.34 -3.97
CA SER A 32 -14.01 0.71 -3.65
C SER A 32 -14.24 0.96 -2.15
N GLY A 33 -13.63 0.16 -1.27
CA GLY A 33 -13.70 0.32 0.19
C GLY A 33 -12.57 1.16 0.79
N GLY A 34 -11.82 1.91 -0.02
CA GLY A 34 -10.65 2.67 0.45
C GLY A 34 -9.39 1.82 0.63
N TRP A 35 -9.39 0.59 0.11
CA TRP A 35 -8.24 -0.31 0.16
C TRP A 35 -7.55 -0.38 -1.20
N SER A 36 -6.23 -0.48 -1.18
CA SER A 36 -5.42 -0.71 -2.37
C SER A 36 -4.57 -1.95 -2.17
N LEU A 37 -4.41 -2.73 -3.23
CA LEU A 37 -3.43 -3.80 -3.31
C LEU A 37 -2.18 -3.23 -3.98
N GLY A 38 -1.04 -3.48 -3.38
CA GLY A 38 0.23 -3.16 -3.98
C GLY A 38 1.34 -4.08 -3.53
N GLU A 39 2.52 -3.81 -4.07
CA GLU A 39 3.72 -4.61 -3.87
C GLU A 39 4.92 -3.73 -3.49
N ILE A 40 5.68 -4.17 -2.49
CA ILE A 40 6.98 -3.62 -2.08
C ILE A 40 7.96 -4.79 -1.98
N ASP A 41 9.10 -4.70 -2.68
CA ASP A 41 10.17 -5.71 -2.66
C ASP A 41 9.68 -7.17 -2.83
N GLY A 42 8.71 -7.40 -3.71
CA GLY A 42 8.13 -8.71 -3.99
C GLY A 42 7.13 -9.21 -2.95
N LYS A 43 6.83 -8.43 -1.91
CA LYS A 43 5.71 -8.68 -0.99
C LYS A 43 4.49 -7.92 -1.45
N SER A 44 3.43 -8.65 -1.76
CA SER A 44 2.14 -8.11 -2.14
C SER A 44 1.17 -8.16 -0.97
N GLY A 45 0.34 -7.13 -0.82
CA GLY A 45 -0.72 -7.13 0.19
C GLY A 45 -1.63 -5.91 0.11
N LEU A 46 -2.70 -5.97 0.88
CA LEU A 46 -3.70 -4.92 1.01
C LEU A 46 -3.27 -3.87 2.03
N PHE A 47 -3.58 -2.62 1.73
CA PHE A 47 -3.37 -1.52 2.66
C PHE A 47 -4.40 -0.41 2.46
N PRO A 48 -4.63 0.44 3.48
CA PRO A 48 -5.53 1.57 3.35
C PRO A 48 -4.95 2.60 2.38
N THR A 49 -5.74 2.98 1.38
CA THR A 49 -5.33 3.98 0.39
C THR A 49 -5.05 5.34 1.04
N SER A 50 -5.71 5.64 2.16
CA SER A 50 -5.49 6.87 2.93
C SER A 50 -4.08 7.00 3.53
N TYR A 51 -3.30 5.92 3.59
CA TYR A 51 -1.93 5.91 4.11
C TYR A 51 -0.89 6.18 3.01
N VAL A 52 -1.31 6.28 1.77
CA VAL A 52 -0.43 6.49 0.63
C VAL A 52 -0.91 7.67 -0.20
N GLU A 53 0.02 8.33 -0.86
CA GLU A 53 -0.26 9.32 -1.90
C GLU A 53 -0.01 8.66 -3.25
N ILE A 54 -1.06 8.58 -4.08
CA ILE A 54 -0.94 8.01 -5.44
C ILE A 54 -0.20 9.01 -6.32
N ILE A 55 0.95 8.60 -6.86
CA ILE A 55 1.78 9.39 -7.75
C ILE A 55 1.74 8.72 -9.13
N VAL A 56 1.10 9.40 -10.09
CA VAL A 56 0.85 8.89 -11.44
C VAL A 56 2.07 9.08 -12.33
#